data_AF-A0A932E0E2-F1
#
_entry.id   AF-A0A932E0E2-F1
#
_cell.length_a   1.000
_cell.length_b   1.000
_cell.length_c   1.000
_cell.angle_alpha   90.00
_cell.angle_beta   90.00
_cell.angle_gamma   90.00
#
_symmetry.space_group_name_H-M   'P 1'
#
loop_
_entity.id
_entity.type
_entity.pdbx_description
1 polymer ?
#
loop_
_entity_poly.entity_id
_entity_poly.type
_entity_poly.pdbx_seq_one_letter_code
_entity_poly.pdbx_strand_id
1 'polypeptide(L)' 'MHTNCECGMTIEQPATRIAPCHECGTVRCRSCAIEMDAHTYCRWCATSLAPVHAA' A
#
# COMPACT_ATOMS: atom_id res chain seq x y z
N MET A 1 13.06 -12.68 9.71
CA MET A 1 12.95 -11.91 8.45
C MET A 1 12.02 -10.75 8.70
N HIS A 2 12.55 -9.53 8.87
CA HIS A 2 11.70 -8.35 9.03
C HIS A 2 11.19 -7.93 7.64
N THR A 3 9.90 -8.14 7.42
CA THR A 3 9.15 -7.56 6.31
C THR A 3 8.88 -6.10 6.67
N ASN A 4 9.85 -5.23 6.44
CA ASN A 4 9.68 -3.80 6.66
C ASN A 4 8.98 -3.17 5.45
N CYS A 5 8.09 -2.23 5.71
CA CYS A 5 7.52 -1.38 4.67
C CYS A 5 8.49 -0.23 4.40
N GLU A 6 8.43 0.34 3.19
CA GLU A 6 9.31 1.44 2.78
C GLU A 6 9.16 2.70 3.66
N CYS A 7 8.03 2.83 4.37
CA CYS A 7 7.82 3.88 5.37
C CYS A 7 8.56 3.66 6.69
N GLY A 8 9.36 2.60 6.82
CA GLY A 8 10.10 2.25 8.03
C GLY A 8 9.27 1.50 9.08
N MET A 9 7.98 1.29 8.84
CA MET A 9 7.11 0.49 9.71
C MET A 9 7.31 -1.00 9.48
N THR A 10 7.32 -1.78 10.55
CA THR A 10 7.27 -3.25 10.44
C THR A 10 5.91 -3.67 9.89
N ILE A 11 5.90 -4.52 8.86
CA ILE A 11 4.67 -5.17 8.40
C ILE A 11 4.32 -6.20 9.46
N GLU A 12 3.34 -5.87 10.31
CA GLU A 12 2.86 -6.77 11.36
C GLU A 12 2.35 -8.06 10.73
N GLN A 13 2.87 -9.19 11.21
CA GLN A 13 2.43 -10.51 10.78
C GLN A 13 1.22 -10.96 11.61
N PRO A 14 0.25 -11.66 11.00
CA PRO A 14 0.32 -12.20 9.66
C PRO A 14 -0.06 -11.16 8.59
N ALA A 15 0.85 -10.97 7.62
CA ALA A 15 0.63 -10.11 6.45
C ALA A 15 -0.53 -10.63 5.56
N THR A 16 -1.07 -11.81 5.85
CA THR A 16 -2.21 -12.43 5.15
C THR A 16 -3.48 -11.59 5.18
N ARG A 17 -3.59 -10.61 6.09
CA ARG A 17 -4.73 -9.69 6.13
C ARG A 17 -4.55 -8.43 5.28
N ILE A 18 -3.37 -8.19 4.71
CA ILE A 18 -3.13 -6.99 3.90
C ILE A 18 -3.03 -7.42 2.44
N ALA A 19 -3.99 -6.99 1.62
CA ALA A 19 -3.97 -7.24 0.20
C ALA A 19 -2.74 -6.56 -0.46
N PRO A 20 -2.03 -7.25 -1.36
CA PRO A 20 -0.91 -6.67 -2.11
C PRO A 20 -1.41 -5.57 -3.06
N CYS A 21 -0.48 -4.86 -3.70
CA CYS A 21 -0.88 -3.87 -4.71
C CYS A 21 -1.63 -4.53 -5.84
N HIS A 22 -2.79 -3.97 -6.15
CA HIS A 22 -3.44 -4.27 -7.41
C HIS A 22 -2.49 -3.98 -8.59
N GLU A 23 -1.82 -2.82 -8.59
CA GLU A 23 -0.92 -2.43 -9.68
C GLU A 23 0.44 -3.17 -9.67
N CYS A 24 1.24 -3.02 -8.61
CA CYS A 24 2.62 -3.50 -8.58
C CYS A 24 2.88 -4.76 -7.75
N GLY A 25 1.85 -5.37 -7.13
CA GLY A 25 2.00 -6.51 -6.23
C GLY A 25 2.71 -6.26 -4.89
N THR A 26 3.28 -5.07 -4.63
CA THR A 26 4.05 -4.80 -3.41
C THR A 26 3.20 -4.95 -2.15
N VAL A 27 3.69 -5.73 -1.16
CA VAL A 27 3.12 -5.83 0.19
C VAL A 27 3.65 -4.68 1.05
N ARG A 28 2.78 -4.09 1.88
CA ARG A 28 3.03 -2.88 2.66
C ARG A 28 2.32 -2.98 4.00
N CYS A 29 2.68 -2.10 4.93
CA CYS A 29 1.96 -1.99 6.19
C CYS A 29 0.56 -1.40 5.96
N ARG A 30 -0.32 -1.55 6.97
CA ARG A 30 -1.68 -0.97 6.92
C ARG A 30 -1.68 0.54 6.68
N SER A 31 -0.67 1.25 7.19
CA SER A 31 -0.55 2.70 7.01
C SER A 31 -0.18 3.13 5.59
N CYS A 32 0.40 2.23 4.78
CA CYS A 32 0.76 2.52 3.39
C CYS A 32 -0.13 1.81 2.37
N ALA A 33 -1.08 1.01 2.86
CA ALA A 33 -2.15 0.44 2.06
C ALA A 33 -3.25 1.49 1.91
N ILE A 34 -3.58 1.83 0.68
CA ILE A 34 -4.64 2.80 0.34
C ILE A 34 -5.72 2.04 -0.41
N GLU A 35 -6.94 2.05 0.12
CA GLU A 35 -8.09 1.40 -0.51
C GLU A 35 -8.82 2.40 -1.42
N MET A 36 -8.96 2.06 -2.70
CA MET A 36 -9.70 2.85 -3.70
C MET A 36 -10.53 1.91 -4.55
N ASP A 37 -11.82 2.23 -4.75
CA ASP A 37 -12.75 1.46 -5.60
C ASP A 37 -12.67 -0.07 -5.40
N ALA A 38 -12.65 -0.51 -4.12
CA ALA A 38 -12.52 -1.91 -3.69
C ALA A 38 -11.17 -2.61 -3.97
N HIS A 39 -10.17 -1.88 -4.47
CA HIS A 39 -8.80 -2.36 -4.66
C HIS A 39 -7.83 -1.72 -3.68
N THR A 40 -6.80 -2.47 -3.26
CA THR A 40 -5.74 -1.93 -2.41
C THR A 40 -4.54 -1.55 -3.25
N TYR A 41 -4.08 -0.31 -3.09
CA TYR A 41 -2.91 0.28 -3.74
C TYR A 41 -1.82 0.60 -2.72
N CYS A 42 -0.56 0.65 -3.15
CA CYS A 42 0.50 1.21 -2.32
C CYS A 42 0.42 2.75 -2.40
N ARG A 43 1.05 3.45 -1.45
CA ARG A 43 1.14 4.91 -1.48
C ARG A 43 1.55 5.48 -2.84
N TRP A 44 2.51 4.87 -3.52
CA TRP A 44 3.06 5.38 -4.77
C TRP A 44 2.08 5.23 -5.92
N CYS A 45 1.57 4.01 -6.14
CA CYS A 45 0.56 3.76 -7.15
C CYS A 45 -0.70 4.59 -6.88
N ALA A 46 -1.11 4.71 -5.63
CA ALA A 46 -2.26 5.53 -5.27
C ALA A 46 -2.05 7.01 -5.57
N THR A 47 -0.88 7.58 -5.27
CA THR A 47 -0.57 8.96 -5.64
C THR A 47 -0.50 9.17 -7.15
N SER A 48 0.00 8.19 -7.92
CA SER A 48 -0.01 8.26 -9.38
C SER A 48 -1.42 8.14 -10.00
N LEU A 49 -2.32 7.44 -9.31
CA LEU A 49 -3.72 7.24 -9.73
C LEU A 49 -4.63 8.37 -9.27
N ALA A 50 -4.33 9.00 -8.13
CA ALA A 50 -5.05 10.16 -7.66
C ALA A 50 -4.96 11.23 -8.75
N PRO A 51 -6.08 11.59 -9.41
CA PRO A 51 -6.06 12.67 -10.36
C PRO A 51 -5.55 13.89 -9.62
N VAL A 52 -4.66 14.63 -10.26
CA VAL A 52 -3.97 15.82 -9.74
C VAL A 52 -4.99 16.93 -9.42
N HIS A 53 -5.85 16.73 -8.41
CA HIS A 53 -6.70 17.76 -7.81
C HIS A 53 -5.91 18.46 -6.70
N ALA A 54 -4.73 18.95 -7.08
CA ALA A 54 -3.97 19.92 -6.32
C ALA A 54 -3.55 21.01 -7.31
N ALA A 55 -4.53 21.82 -7.69
CA ALA A 55 -4.33 23.18 -8.19
C ALA A 55 -5.01 24.12 -7.19
#